data_AF-A0AA43LZJ9-F1
#
_entry.id   AF-A0AA43LZJ9-F1
#
_cell.length_a   1.000
_cell.length_b   1.000
_cell.length_c   1.000
_cell.angle_alpha   90.00
_cell.angle_beta   90.00
_cell.angle_gamma   90.00
#
_symmetry.space_group_name_H-M   'P 1'
#
loop_
_entity.id
_entity.type
_entity.pdbx_description
1 polymer ?
#
loop_
_entity_poly.entity_id
_entity_poly.type
_entity_poly.pdbx_seq_one_letter_code
_entity_poly.pdbx_strand_id
1 'polypeptide(L)'
;MPNEDAITSIFYQLVDLTGGTKMVAMTENDTIPSVKNLTEEKSGWLYFLPWYGEHLMSSAFNYPATLTTLYQSNYVITLDELPDLSVNNPIPNASITPANVEFDKNTPNQSDKAITVIPNGNTLTALRAGTTALTAALDYTLNGNTLTLKKAYLAQLPVGEHSIVLDFNQGQDPVIEG
;
A
#
# COMPACT_ATOMS: atom_id res chain seq x y z
N MET A 1 -34.20 -24.75 11.07
CA MET A 1 -34.27 -23.40 10.47
C MET A 1 -32.95 -22.72 10.81
N PRO A 2 -32.19 -22.24 9.83
CA PRO A 2 -31.01 -21.41 10.02
C PRO A 2 -31.22 -20.34 11.10
N ASN A 3 -30.20 -20.13 11.94
CA ASN A 3 -30.21 -19.05 12.92
C ASN A 3 -29.54 -17.80 12.34
N GLU A 4 -30.34 -16.89 11.79
CA GLU A 4 -29.84 -15.70 11.08
C GLU A 4 -29.57 -14.49 12.01
N ASP A 5 -29.48 -14.71 13.33
CA ASP A 5 -29.14 -13.70 14.36
C ASP A 5 -27.77 -13.05 14.06
N ALA A 6 -27.66 -11.74 14.33
CA ALA A 6 -26.43 -10.98 14.17
C ALA A 6 -25.39 -11.22 15.28
N ILE A 7 -25.75 -11.95 16.33
CA ILE A 7 -24.89 -12.29 17.48
C ILE A 7 -24.39 -11.00 18.16
N THR A 8 -25.28 -10.01 18.26
CA THR A 8 -24.99 -8.62 18.62
C THR A 8 -24.37 -8.47 19.99
N SER A 9 -24.82 -9.25 20.98
CA SER A 9 -24.24 -9.19 22.33
C SER A 9 -22.76 -9.57 22.34
N ILE A 10 -22.35 -10.55 21.54
CA ILE A 10 -20.94 -10.97 21.44
C ILE A 10 -20.13 -9.96 20.63
N PHE A 11 -20.69 -9.43 19.53
CA PHE A 11 -20.07 -8.36 18.75
C PHE A 11 -19.63 -7.20 19.66
N TYR A 12 -20.55 -6.66 20.47
CA TYR A 12 -20.23 -5.55 21.36
C TYR A 12 -19.29 -5.93 22.50
N GLN A 13 -19.37 -7.15 23.05
CA GLN A 13 -18.38 -7.62 24.03
C GLN A 13 -16.95 -7.61 23.47
N LEU A 14 -16.76 -8.00 22.20
CA LEU A 14 -15.46 -8.00 21.54
C LEU A 14 -14.98 -6.58 21.20
N VAL A 15 -15.89 -5.70 20.78
CA VAL A 15 -15.58 -4.28 20.55
C VAL A 15 -15.11 -3.65 21.87
N ASP A 16 -15.85 -3.85 22.96
CA ASP A 16 -15.55 -3.31 24.28
C ASP A 16 -14.22 -3.85 24.84
N LEU A 17 -13.92 -5.13 24.62
CA LEU A 17 -12.66 -5.76 25.03
C LEU A 17 -11.43 -5.02 24.47
N THR A 18 -11.56 -4.40 23.30
CA THR A 18 -10.47 -3.67 22.63
C THR A 18 -10.63 -2.15 22.71
N GLY A 19 -11.62 -1.66 23.46
CA GLY A 19 -11.98 -0.25 23.50
C GLY A 19 -12.33 0.32 22.11
N GLY A 20 -12.84 -0.52 21.20
CA GLY A 20 -13.15 -0.14 19.81
C GLY A 20 -11.94 0.14 18.92
N THR A 21 -10.72 -0.22 19.35
CA THR A 21 -9.49 0.06 18.58
C THR A 21 -9.07 -1.08 17.64
N LYS A 22 -9.74 -2.23 17.71
CA LYS A 22 -9.53 -3.37 16.83
C LYS A 22 -10.83 -3.76 16.15
N MET A 23 -10.73 -4.14 14.88
CA MET A 23 -11.86 -4.73 14.16
C MET A 23 -12.19 -6.10 14.74
N VAL A 24 -13.46 -6.48 14.70
CA VAL A 24 -13.96 -7.77 15.17
C VAL A 24 -14.54 -8.53 13.98
N ALA A 25 -14.26 -9.83 13.91
CA ALA A 25 -14.67 -10.67 12.78
C ALA A 25 -15.33 -11.94 13.28
N MET A 26 -16.29 -12.45 12.50
CA MET A 26 -16.89 -13.76 12.69
C MET A 26 -16.03 -14.75 11.89
N THR A 27 -14.91 -15.15 12.50
CA THR A 27 -13.84 -15.87 11.80
C THR A 27 -14.25 -17.24 11.28
N GLU A 28 -15.29 -17.83 11.85
CA GLU A 28 -15.94 -19.08 11.46
C GLU A 28 -17.43 -19.01 11.86
N ASN A 29 -18.34 -19.57 11.06
CA ASN A 29 -19.75 -19.69 11.44
C ASN A 29 -20.49 -20.82 10.69
N ASP A 30 -21.66 -21.21 11.22
CA ASP A 30 -22.56 -22.17 10.57
C ASP A 30 -23.55 -21.42 9.66
N THR A 31 -24.49 -20.70 10.27
CA THR A 31 -25.42 -19.80 9.58
C THR A 31 -24.79 -18.42 9.46
N ILE A 32 -24.91 -17.78 8.30
CA ILE A 32 -24.53 -16.38 8.13
C ILE A 32 -25.69 -15.50 8.62
N PRO A 33 -25.43 -14.46 9.43
CA PRO A 33 -26.47 -13.52 9.82
C PRO A 33 -27.18 -12.89 8.62
N SER A 34 -28.48 -12.61 8.75
CA SER A 34 -29.19 -11.89 7.70
C SER A 34 -28.71 -10.44 7.62
N VAL A 35 -28.69 -9.87 6.41
CA VAL A 35 -28.36 -8.44 6.22
C VAL A 35 -29.28 -7.53 7.02
N LYS A 36 -30.54 -7.93 7.22
CA LYS A 36 -31.51 -7.20 8.04
C LYS A 36 -31.03 -7.13 9.49
N ASN A 37 -30.71 -8.26 10.11
CA ASN A 37 -30.29 -8.28 11.51
C ASN A 37 -28.95 -7.55 11.70
N LEU A 38 -27.98 -7.74 10.79
CA LEU A 38 -26.70 -7.02 10.82
C LEU A 38 -26.90 -5.50 10.83
N THR A 39 -27.80 -5.00 9.98
CA THR A 39 -28.03 -3.56 9.80
C THR A 39 -28.93 -2.95 10.88
N GLU A 40 -30.03 -3.62 11.27
CA GLU A 40 -30.93 -3.15 12.32
C GLU A 40 -30.26 -3.13 13.70
N GLU A 41 -29.45 -4.16 14.00
CA GLU A 41 -28.79 -4.31 15.30
C GLU A 41 -27.40 -3.64 15.36
N LYS A 42 -26.91 -3.12 14.22
CA LYS A 42 -25.62 -2.43 14.07
C LYS A 42 -24.40 -3.27 14.44
N SER A 43 -24.47 -4.57 14.13
CA SER A 43 -23.40 -5.54 14.36
C SER A 43 -22.53 -5.69 13.12
N GLY A 44 -21.63 -4.73 12.94
CA GLY A 44 -20.73 -4.64 11.79
C GLY A 44 -19.52 -5.57 11.87
N TRP A 45 -19.75 -6.89 11.85
CA TRP A 45 -18.66 -7.87 11.72
C TRP A 45 -17.82 -7.57 10.47
N LEU A 46 -16.49 -7.52 10.61
CA LEU A 46 -15.57 -7.21 9.50
C LEU A 46 -15.73 -8.18 8.32
N TYR A 47 -15.84 -9.47 8.63
CA TYR A 47 -16.19 -10.52 7.68
C TYR A 47 -16.88 -11.67 8.41
N PHE A 48 -17.54 -12.53 7.65
CA PHE A 48 -18.07 -13.83 8.07
C PHE A 48 -17.45 -14.92 7.19
N LEU A 49 -17.33 -16.13 7.72
CA LEU A 49 -16.69 -17.24 7.03
C LEU A 49 -17.42 -18.55 7.35
N PRO A 50 -18.46 -18.92 6.58
CA PRO A 50 -19.15 -20.17 6.81
C PRO A 50 -18.19 -21.34 6.61
N TRP A 51 -18.34 -22.38 7.43
CA TRP A 51 -17.63 -23.63 7.21
C TRP A 51 -17.97 -24.23 5.84
N TYR A 52 -17.06 -25.03 5.31
CA TYR A 52 -17.25 -25.73 4.05
C TYR A 52 -18.33 -26.82 4.16
N GLY A 53 -18.69 -27.42 3.02
CA GLY A 53 -19.58 -28.58 3.00
C GLY A 53 -21.00 -28.19 3.39
N GLU A 54 -21.62 -28.94 4.30
CA GLU A 54 -23.04 -28.77 4.62
C GLU A 54 -23.38 -27.40 5.20
N HIS A 55 -22.44 -26.76 5.92
CA HIS A 55 -22.67 -25.46 6.54
C HIS A 55 -22.95 -24.38 5.48
N LEU A 56 -22.29 -24.41 4.33
CA LEU A 56 -22.62 -23.52 3.20
C LEU A 56 -23.67 -24.09 2.25
N MET A 57 -23.62 -25.39 1.97
CA MET A 57 -24.35 -26.01 0.86
C MET A 57 -25.75 -26.51 1.23
N SER A 58 -26.09 -26.58 2.53
CA SER A 58 -27.36 -27.10 3.03
C SER A 58 -28.28 -26.01 3.57
N SER A 59 -29.57 -26.12 3.24
CA SER A 59 -30.65 -25.31 3.83
C SER A 59 -30.89 -25.58 5.32
N ALA A 60 -30.19 -26.56 5.90
CA ALA A 60 -30.14 -26.72 7.36
C ALA A 60 -29.48 -25.50 8.03
N PHE A 61 -28.49 -24.90 7.36
CA PHE A 61 -27.65 -23.83 7.90
C PHE A 61 -27.79 -22.52 7.14
N ASN A 62 -27.96 -22.54 5.82
CA ASN A 62 -28.13 -21.30 5.05
C ASN A 62 -29.20 -21.48 3.98
N TYR A 63 -30.23 -20.63 4.00
CA TYR A 63 -31.22 -20.62 2.92
C TYR A 63 -30.66 -19.91 1.69
N PRO A 64 -30.76 -20.49 0.48
CA PRO A 64 -30.29 -19.85 -0.74
C PRO A 64 -30.88 -18.45 -0.98
N ALA A 65 -32.16 -18.23 -0.61
CA ALA A 65 -32.80 -16.92 -0.74
C ALA A 65 -32.20 -15.85 0.19
N THR A 66 -31.90 -16.22 1.44
CA THR A 66 -31.23 -15.31 2.39
C THR A 66 -29.81 -15.00 1.91
N LEU A 67 -29.05 -16.02 1.47
CA LEU A 67 -27.70 -15.81 0.92
C LEU A 67 -27.73 -14.90 -0.31
N THR A 68 -28.68 -15.13 -1.23
CA THR A 68 -28.85 -14.27 -2.42
C THR A 68 -29.11 -12.83 -2.01
N THR A 69 -30.02 -12.61 -1.04
CA THR A 69 -30.33 -11.27 -0.52
C THR A 69 -29.12 -10.61 0.13
N LEU A 70 -28.33 -11.38 0.89
CA LEU A 70 -27.14 -10.90 1.58
C LEU A 70 -26.03 -10.50 0.58
N TYR A 71 -25.65 -11.41 -0.32
CA TYR A 71 -24.57 -11.20 -1.30
C TYR A 71 -24.91 -10.20 -2.41
N GLN A 72 -26.18 -9.85 -2.61
CA GLN A 72 -26.61 -8.79 -3.54
C GLN A 72 -26.88 -7.45 -2.84
N SER A 73 -26.64 -7.35 -1.53
CA SER A 73 -26.86 -6.12 -0.78
C SER A 73 -25.68 -5.16 -0.88
N ASN A 74 -25.94 -3.86 -0.93
CA ASN A 74 -24.90 -2.82 -0.85
C ASN A 74 -24.12 -2.81 0.49
N TYR A 75 -24.51 -3.65 1.44
CA TYR A 75 -23.86 -3.75 2.75
C TYR A 75 -22.69 -4.74 2.74
N VAL A 76 -22.74 -5.76 1.87
CA VAL A 76 -21.74 -6.84 1.82
C VAL A 76 -20.83 -6.62 0.62
N ILE A 77 -19.53 -6.51 0.88
CA ILE A 77 -18.51 -6.42 -0.17
C ILE A 77 -18.22 -7.83 -0.71
N THR A 78 -18.32 -7.98 -2.01
CA THR A 78 -18.04 -9.22 -2.77
C THR A 78 -16.78 -9.10 -3.62
N LEU A 79 -16.37 -10.19 -4.26
CA LEU A 79 -15.11 -10.25 -4.99
C LEU A 79 -15.00 -9.18 -6.09
N ASP A 80 -16.09 -8.92 -6.80
CA ASP A 80 -16.14 -7.94 -7.89
C ASP A 80 -16.13 -6.48 -7.41
N GLU A 81 -16.36 -6.25 -6.12
CA GLU A 81 -16.37 -4.92 -5.50
C GLU A 81 -15.05 -4.60 -4.78
N LEU A 82 -14.18 -5.58 -4.58
CA LEU A 82 -12.85 -5.35 -4.02
C LEU A 82 -12.02 -4.48 -4.96
N PRO A 83 -11.20 -3.56 -4.43
CA PRO A 83 -10.18 -2.91 -5.25
C PRO A 83 -9.18 -3.96 -5.76
N ASP A 84 -8.34 -3.58 -6.72
CA ASP A 84 -7.24 -4.46 -7.12
C ASP A 84 -6.28 -4.67 -5.93
N LEU A 85 -6.39 -5.85 -5.31
CA LEU A 85 -5.56 -6.28 -4.19
C LEU A 85 -4.34 -7.09 -4.65
N SER A 86 -4.14 -7.25 -5.97
CA SER A 86 -2.95 -7.94 -6.52
C SER A 86 -1.66 -7.13 -6.38
N VAL A 87 -1.74 -5.95 -5.75
CA VAL A 87 -0.58 -5.21 -5.26
C VAL A 87 0.05 -6.00 -4.10
N ASN A 88 0.97 -6.91 -4.44
CA ASN A 88 1.86 -7.57 -3.50
C ASN A 88 2.40 -6.52 -2.52
N ASN A 89 2.01 -6.63 -1.23
CA ASN A 89 2.57 -5.92 -0.06
C ASN A 89 3.43 -4.70 -0.45
N PRO A 90 2.91 -3.46 -0.52
CA PRO A 90 3.56 -2.36 -1.23
C PRO A 90 4.97 -2.24 -0.68
N ILE A 91 5.96 -2.67 -1.47
CA ILE A 91 7.36 -2.52 -1.09
C ILE A 91 7.53 -1.01 -0.97
N PRO A 92 7.77 -0.46 0.22
CA PRO A 92 7.73 0.97 0.41
C PRO A 92 8.73 1.63 -0.53
N ASN A 93 8.28 2.51 -1.43
CA ASN A 93 9.16 3.16 -2.39
C ASN A 93 10.22 3.97 -1.66
N ALA A 94 11.45 3.99 -2.17
CA ALA A 94 12.41 4.98 -1.72
C ALA A 94 11.94 6.39 -2.14
N SER A 95 12.27 7.40 -1.36
CA SER A 95 11.98 8.79 -1.72
C SER A 95 13.20 9.67 -1.58
N ILE A 96 13.16 10.83 -2.22
CA ILE A 96 14.25 11.81 -2.21
C ILE A 96 13.73 13.21 -1.91
N THR A 97 14.58 14.07 -1.39
CA THR A 97 14.28 15.50 -1.22
C THR A 97 15.56 16.33 -1.33
N PRO A 98 15.60 17.38 -2.18
CA PRO A 98 14.59 17.72 -3.19
C PRO A 98 14.58 16.73 -4.37
N ALA A 99 13.47 16.64 -5.09
CA ALA A 99 13.38 15.91 -6.36
C ALA A 99 13.67 16.79 -7.58
N ASN A 100 13.62 18.12 -7.43
CA ASN A 100 14.00 19.08 -8.47
C ASN A 100 15.31 19.78 -8.08
N VAL A 101 16.32 19.76 -8.95
CA VAL A 101 17.66 20.28 -8.67
C VAL A 101 18.15 21.11 -9.85
N GLU A 102 18.19 22.43 -9.68
CA GLU A 102 18.74 23.33 -10.70
C GLU A 102 20.26 23.48 -10.56
N PHE A 103 20.98 23.46 -11.68
CA PHE A 103 22.43 23.70 -11.72
C PHE A 103 22.79 24.84 -12.68
N ASP A 104 23.37 25.92 -12.13
CA ASP A 104 23.90 27.02 -12.94
C ASP A 104 25.30 26.65 -13.48
N LYS A 105 25.44 26.59 -14.81
CA LYS A 105 26.71 26.31 -15.48
C LYS A 105 27.73 27.45 -15.39
N ASN A 106 27.35 28.65 -14.97
CA ASN A 106 28.28 29.75 -14.78
C ASN A 106 29.27 29.41 -13.64
N THR A 107 30.56 29.32 -13.96
CA THR A 107 31.62 28.81 -13.07
C THR A 107 31.59 29.35 -11.63
N PRO A 108 31.35 30.66 -11.37
CA PRO A 108 31.27 31.19 -10.02
C PRO A 108 30.09 30.66 -9.19
N ASN A 109 29.03 30.20 -9.86
CA ASN A 109 27.77 29.76 -9.24
C ASN A 109 27.68 28.23 -9.10
N GLN A 110 28.63 27.48 -9.69
CA GLN A 110 28.63 26.02 -9.66
C GLN A 110 28.90 25.48 -8.24
N SER A 111 27.99 24.66 -7.75
CA SER A 111 28.11 23.97 -6.46
C SER A 111 27.63 22.53 -6.56
N ASP A 112 28.18 21.66 -5.71
CA ASP A 112 27.68 20.30 -5.53
C ASP A 112 26.22 20.35 -5.05
N LYS A 113 25.41 19.37 -5.43
CA LYS A 113 23.99 19.32 -5.08
C LYS A 113 23.73 18.18 -4.12
N ALA A 114 23.15 18.51 -2.96
CA ALA A 114 22.82 17.55 -1.92
C ALA A 114 21.35 17.15 -2.01
N ILE A 115 21.09 15.85 -1.95
CA ILE A 115 19.78 15.22 -1.99
C ILE A 115 19.70 14.25 -0.81
N THR A 116 18.68 14.40 0.03
CA THR A 116 18.36 13.44 1.07
C THR A 116 17.65 12.24 0.45
N VAL A 117 18.12 11.04 0.77
CA VAL A 117 17.58 9.76 0.32
C VAL A 117 16.93 9.05 1.51
N ILE A 118 15.67 8.68 1.37
CA ILE A 118 14.91 7.90 2.35
C ILE A 118 14.68 6.52 1.75
N PRO A 119 15.51 5.51 2.08
CA PRO A 119 15.50 4.22 1.38
C PRO A 119 14.30 3.33 1.75
N ASN A 120 13.63 3.60 2.86
CA ASN A 120 12.50 2.81 3.38
C ASN A 120 12.75 1.29 3.45
N GLY A 121 13.99 0.90 3.79
CA GLY A 121 14.42 -0.50 3.89
C GLY A 121 15.02 -1.09 2.61
N ASN A 122 14.97 -0.36 1.49
CA ASN A 122 15.54 -0.78 0.21
C ASN A 122 17.04 -0.42 0.10
N THR A 123 17.72 -1.04 -0.86
CA THR A 123 19.14 -0.82 -1.15
C THR A 123 19.29 -0.13 -2.49
N LEU A 124 20.01 1.00 -2.51
CA LEU A 124 20.38 1.69 -3.74
C LEU A 124 21.42 0.83 -4.50
N THR A 125 21.13 0.54 -5.77
CA THR A 125 21.95 -0.32 -6.63
C THR A 125 22.72 0.45 -7.69
N ALA A 126 22.16 1.56 -8.20
CA ALA A 126 22.83 2.44 -9.14
C ALA A 126 22.22 3.85 -9.14
N LEU A 127 22.97 4.81 -9.68
CA LEU A 127 22.42 6.08 -10.19
C LEU A 127 22.56 6.08 -11.71
N ARG A 128 21.55 6.55 -12.43
CA ARG A 128 21.56 6.56 -13.90
C ARG A 128 21.08 7.88 -14.49
N ALA A 129 21.79 8.35 -15.50
CA ALA A 129 21.31 9.38 -16.42
C ALA A 129 20.98 8.71 -17.75
N GLY A 130 19.69 8.53 -18.03
CA GLY A 130 19.23 7.65 -19.10
C GLY A 130 19.72 6.21 -18.91
N THR A 131 20.41 5.64 -19.90
CA THR A 131 20.98 4.29 -19.81
C THR A 131 22.35 4.23 -19.13
N THR A 132 22.99 5.38 -18.89
CA THR A 132 24.36 5.46 -18.40
C THR A 132 24.40 5.43 -16.88
N ALA A 133 25.13 4.47 -16.30
CA ALA A 133 25.37 4.44 -14.86
C ALA A 133 26.42 5.49 -14.46
N LEU A 134 26.12 6.25 -13.41
CA LEU A 134 27.06 7.20 -12.81
C LEU A 134 28.06 6.44 -11.92
N THR A 135 29.29 6.94 -11.84
CA THR A 135 30.39 6.35 -11.10
C THR A 135 30.48 6.97 -9.70
N ALA A 136 30.39 6.14 -8.66
CA ALA A 136 30.58 6.59 -7.28
C ALA A 136 31.98 7.20 -7.07
N ALA A 137 32.09 8.16 -6.16
CA ALA A 137 33.25 9.02 -5.88
C ALA A 137 33.68 9.98 -7.01
N LEU A 138 33.36 9.69 -8.27
CA LEU A 138 33.61 10.57 -9.42
C LEU A 138 32.41 11.50 -9.70
N ASP A 139 31.25 10.90 -9.98
CA ASP A 139 30.04 11.62 -10.39
C ASP A 139 29.15 11.98 -9.21
N TYR A 140 29.16 11.13 -8.18
CA TYR A 140 28.41 11.35 -6.94
C TYR A 140 29.07 10.70 -5.73
N THR A 141 28.67 11.11 -4.53
CA THR A 141 28.98 10.42 -3.26
C THR A 141 27.71 10.17 -2.47
N LEU A 142 27.61 9.05 -1.76
CA LEU A 142 26.52 8.77 -0.82
C LEU A 142 27.11 8.57 0.57
N ASN A 143 26.81 9.50 1.49
CA ASN A 143 27.27 9.43 2.89
C ASN A 143 26.04 9.36 3.80
N GLY A 144 25.80 8.19 4.41
CA GLY A 144 24.55 7.91 5.10
C GLY A 144 23.36 8.08 4.14
N ASN A 145 22.43 8.96 4.51
CA ASN A 145 21.25 9.28 3.70
C ASN A 145 21.44 10.52 2.81
N THR A 146 22.66 11.04 2.67
CA THR A 146 22.91 12.22 1.84
C THR A 146 23.65 11.83 0.57
N LEU A 147 22.93 11.86 -0.55
CA LEU A 147 23.48 11.81 -1.89
C LEU A 147 24.03 13.20 -2.25
N THR A 148 25.23 13.26 -2.81
CA THR A 148 25.83 14.48 -3.35
C THR A 148 26.18 14.28 -4.81
N LEU A 149 25.47 14.97 -5.71
CA LEU A 149 25.84 15.05 -7.13
C LEU A 149 26.98 16.06 -7.27
N LYS A 150 28.08 15.64 -7.89
CA LYS A 150 29.27 16.46 -8.04
C LYS A 150 29.06 17.52 -9.10
N LYS A 151 29.44 18.77 -8.80
CA LYS A 151 29.43 19.87 -9.77
C LYS A 151 30.27 19.55 -11.01
N ALA A 152 31.34 18.77 -10.84
CA ALA A 152 32.19 18.33 -11.95
C ALA A 152 31.45 17.46 -12.96
N TYR A 153 30.48 16.64 -12.51
CA TYR A 153 29.59 15.87 -13.37
C TYR A 153 28.49 16.75 -13.98
N LEU A 154 27.79 17.54 -13.14
CA LEU A 154 26.71 18.43 -13.60
C LEU A 154 27.18 19.45 -14.65
N ALA A 155 28.41 19.95 -14.53
CA ALA A 155 29.01 20.85 -15.52
C ALA A 155 29.23 20.22 -16.91
N GLN A 156 29.22 18.89 -17.03
CA GLN A 156 29.39 18.17 -18.30
C GLN A 156 28.07 17.98 -19.06
N LEU A 157 26.93 18.03 -18.36
CA LEU A 157 25.61 17.89 -19.00
C LEU A 157 25.32 19.08 -19.94
N PRO A 158 24.71 18.87 -21.12
CA PRO A 158 24.31 19.99 -21.97
C PRO A 158 23.24 20.86 -21.29
N VAL A 159 23.10 22.11 -21.70
CA VAL A 159 22.02 22.99 -21.17
C VAL A 159 20.66 22.41 -21.56
N GLY A 160 19.76 22.28 -20.60
CA GLY A 160 18.41 21.74 -20.77
C GLY A 160 18.01 20.90 -19.56
N GLU A 161 16.83 20.30 -19.64
CA GLU A 161 16.29 19.40 -18.62
C GLU A 161 16.96 18.03 -18.70
N HIS A 162 17.33 17.48 -17.55
CA HIS A 162 17.85 16.12 -17.40
C HIS A 162 17.17 15.39 -16.25
N SER A 163 17.17 14.06 -16.36
CA SER A 163 16.70 13.19 -15.29
C SER A 163 17.81 12.26 -14.81
N ILE A 164 17.89 12.07 -13.49
CA ILE A 164 18.75 11.09 -12.84
C ILE A 164 17.89 10.15 -12.00
N VAL A 165 17.88 8.88 -12.36
CA VAL A 165 17.14 7.82 -11.65
C VAL A 165 18.05 7.21 -10.58
N LEU A 166 17.50 7.01 -9.39
CA LEU A 166 18.13 6.24 -8.33
C LEU A 166 17.54 4.83 -8.34
N ASP A 167 18.26 3.87 -8.90
CA ASP A 167 17.80 2.48 -9.03
C ASP A 167 17.87 1.77 -7.67
N PHE A 168 16.73 1.36 -7.11
CA PHE A 168 16.63 0.52 -5.93
C PHE A 168 16.36 -0.94 -6.30
N ASN A 169 16.74 -1.85 -5.40
CA ASN A 169 16.51 -3.28 -5.62
C ASN A 169 15.01 -3.67 -5.66
N GLN A 170 14.15 -2.82 -5.10
CA GLN A 170 12.71 -3.03 -4.95
C GLN A 170 11.98 -1.68 -4.88
N GLY A 171 10.66 -1.72 -5.08
CA GLY A 171 9.83 -0.50 -5.10
C GLY A 171 10.01 0.29 -6.40
N GLN A 172 9.36 1.44 -6.47
CA GLN A 172 9.52 2.40 -7.54
C GLN A 172 10.74 3.30 -7.28
N ASP A 173 11.54 3.50 -8.34
CA ASP A 173 12.73 4.34 -8.28
C ASP A 173 12.37 5.83 -8.26
N PRO A 174 12.92 6.60 -7.30
CA PRO A 174 12.78 8.06 -7.32
C PRO A 174 13.69 8.69 -8.38
N VAL A 175 13.23 9.80 -8.93
CA VAL A 175 13.91 10.53 -10.02
C VAL A 175 14.20 11.96 -9.58
N ILE A 176 15.44 12.41 -9.83
CA ILE A 176 15.85 13.80 -9.75
C ILE A 176 15.65 14.42 -11.14
N GLU A 177 14.97 15.56 -11.21
CA GLU A 177 14.75 16.35 -12.43
C GLU A 177 15.45 17.71 -12.32
N GLY A 178 15.84 18.31 -13.45
CA GLY A 178 16.27 19.71 -13.55
C GLY A 178 17.42 20.01 -14.51
#